data_AF-A0A958DDT1-F1
#
_entry.id   AF-A0A958DDT1-F1
#
_cell.length_a   1.000
_cell.length_b   1.000
_cell.length_c   1.000
_cell.angle_alpha   90.00
_cell.angle_beta   90.00
_cell.angle_gamma   90.00
#
_symmetry.space_group_name_H-M   'P 1'
#
loop_
_entity.id
_entity.type
_entity.pdbx_description
1 polymer ?
#
loop_
_entity_poly.entity_id
_entity_poly.type
_entity_poly.pdbx_seq_one_letter_code
_entity_poly.pdbx_strand_id
1 'polypeptide(L)'
;MGDEARETLMLLAVSGFFAVTFTLWGGYWYYNASKADKLLMDDWSGNLVNQVPRKERIRQLRRGAIYSLLAAAIGWLFFLAKLVQLLQLT
;
A
#
# COMPACT_ATOMS: atom_id res chain seq x y z
N MET A 1 2.15 -3.43 -33.03
CA MET A 1 2.02 -2.05 -32.51
C MET A 1 0.76 -1.85 -31.68
N GLY A 2 -0.46 -2.13 -32.19
CA GLY A 2 -1.70 -1.91 -31.41
C GLY A 2 -1.86 -2.74 -30.13
N ASP A 3 -1.50 -4.03 -30.16
CA ASP A 3 -1.74 -4.93 -29.02
C ASP A 3 -0.69 -4.76 -27.90
N GLU A 4 0.59 -4.58 -28.23
CA GLU A 4 1.66 -4.35 -27.26
C GLU A 4 1.50 -3.02 -26.51
N ALA A 5 1.08 -1.96 -27.22
CA ALA A 5 0.78 -0.67 -26.59
C ALA A 5 -0.43 -0.79 -25.65
N ARG A 6 -1.46 -1.54 -26.05
CA ARG A 6 -2.65 -1.80 -25.23
C ARG A 6 -2.33 -2.61 -23.97
N GLU A 7 -1.49 -3.64 -24.09
CA GLU A 7 -1.02 -4.43 -22.94
C GLU A 7 -0.20 -3.56 -21.98
N THR A 8 0.72 -2.75 -22.51
CA THR A 8 1.54 -1.83 -21.72
C THR A 8 0.68 -0.79 -20.99
N LEU A 9 -0.35 -0.24 -21.66
CA LEU A 9 -1.34 0.66 -21.05
C LEU A 9 -2.11 -0.02 -19.91
N MET A 10 -2.50 -1.29 -20.09
CA MET A 10 -3.21 -2.04 -19.04
C MET A 10 -2.31 -2.25 -17.82
N LEU A 11 -1.06 -2.66 -18.03
CA LEU A 11 -0.08 -2.82 -16.96
C LEU A 11 0.22 -1.49 -16.25
N LEU A 12 0.26 -0.38 -17.00
CA LEU A 12 0.43 0.97 -16.47
C LEU A 12 -0.76 1.36 -15.59
N ALA A 13 -1.99 1.11 -16.03
CA ALA A 13 -3.19 1.38 -15.24
C ALA A 13 -3.22 0.56 -13.95
N VAL A 14 -2.92 -0.74 -14.02
CA VAL A 14 -2.91 -1.65 -12.86
C VAL A 14 -1.84 -1.24 -11.85
N SER A 15 -0.60 -1.01 -12.31
CA SER A 15 0.51 -0.60 -11.43
C SER A 15 0.27 0.78 -10.80
N GLY A 16 -0.32 1.72 -11.55
CA GLY A 16 -0.71 3.04 -11.03
C GLY A 16 -1.79 2.95 -9.97
N PHE A 17 -2.86 2.19 -10.23
CA PHE A 17 -3.93 1.97 -9.25
C PHE A 17 -3.41 1.29 -7.98
N PHE A 18 -2.56 0.26 -8.14
CA PHE A 18 -1.89 -0.41 -7.03
C PHE A 18 -1.05 0.57 -6.21
N ALA A 19 -0.16 1.33 -6.86
CA ALA A 19 0.73 2.27 -6.18
C ALA A 19 -0.05 3.34 -5.39
N VAL A 20 -1.08 3.94 -6.00
CA VAL A 20 -1.93 4.94 -5.35
C VAL A 20 -2.68 4.33 -4.15
N THR A 21 -3.29 3.16 -4.32
CA THR A 21 -4.04 2.49 -3.26
C THR A 21 -3.15 2.22 -2.04
N PHE A 22 -1.97 1.65 -2.25
CA PHE A 22 -1.05 1.34 -1.15
C PHE A 22 -0.42 2.61 -0.53
N THR A 23 -0.23 3.67 -1.32
CA THR A 23 0.24 4.97 -0.81
C THR A 23 -0.79 5.58 0.15
N LEU A 24 -2.05 5.66 -0.30
CA LEU A 24 -3.15 6.21 0.50
C LEU A 24 -3.42 5.36 1.74
N TRP A 25 -3.49 4.04 1.57
CA TRP A 25 -3.72 3.10 2.66
C TRP A 25 -2.61 3.13 3.70
N GLY A 26 -1.35 2.99 3.25
CA GLY A 26 -0.18 3.01 4.13
C GLY A 26 -0.05 4.36 4.84
N GLY A 27 -0.20 5.47 4.12
CA GLY A 27 -0.16 6.81 4.73
C GLY A 27 -1.26 7.00 5.78
N TYR A 28 -2.51 6.72 5.42
CA TYR A 28 -3.66 6.87 6.31
C TYR A 28 -3.48 6.09 7.61
N TRP A 29 -3.12 4.80 7.52
CA TRP A 29 -2.96 3.95 8.69
C TRP A 29 -1.70 4.24 9.50
N TYR A 30 -0.63 4.73 8.87
CA TYR A 30 0.56 5.16 9.59
C TYR A 30 0.25 6.31 10.56
N TYR A 31 -0.45 7.34 10.06
CA TYR A 31 -0.85 8.50 10.87
C TYR A 31 -1.97 8.16 11.86
N ASN A 32 -2.90 7.29 11.48
CA ASN A 32 -4.05 6.91 12.32
C ASN A 32 -3.81 5.62 13.14
N ALA A 33 -2.57 5.16 13.31
CA ALA A 33 -2.26 3.89 13.99
C ALA A 33 -2.82 3.78 15.41
N SER A 34 -2.95 4.90 16.14
CA SER A 34 -3.59 4.88 17.47
C SER A 34 -5.11 4.69 17.41
N LYS A 35 -5.78 5.14 16.33
CA LYS A 35 -7.21 4.88 16.13
C LYS A 35 -7.43 3.43 15.67
N ALA A 36 -6.52 2.90 14.86
CA ALA A 36 -6.50 1.49 14.47
C ALA A 36 -6.36 0.55 15.68
N ASP A 37 -5.45 0.87 16.61
CA ASP A 37 -5.32 0.12 17.88
C ASP A 37 -6.63 0.13 18.68
N LYS A 38 -7.32 1.28 18.75
CA LYS A 38 -8.62 1.37 19.44
C LYS A 38 -9.68 0.51 18.75
N LEU A 39 -9.82 0.61 17.43
CA LEU A 39 -10.76 -0.23 16.65
C LEU A 39 -10.48 -1.72 16.83
N LEU A 40 -9.21 -2.10 16.90
CA LEU A 40 -8.81 -3.50 17.09
C LEU A 40 -9.11 -4.00 18.51
N MET A 41 -8.99 -3.13 19.53
CA MET A 41 -9.35 -3.45 20.91
C MET A 41 -10.87 -3.51 21.12
N ASP A 42 -11.64 -2.74 20.34
CA ASP A 42 -13.11 -2.74 20.36
C ASP A 42 -13.70 -3.97 19.63
N ASP A 43 -12.89 -4.69 18.86
CA ASP A 43 -13.28 -5.88 18.09
C ASP A 43 -12.94 -7.19 18.83
N TRP A 44 -13.58 -8.30 18.44
CA TRP A 44 -13.36 -9.63 19.08
C TRP A 44 -11.89 -10.08 19.00
N SER A 45 -11.17 -9.63 17.97
CA SER A 45 -9.75 -9.89 17.74
C SER A 45 -8.83 -9.17 18.76
N GLY A 46 -9.30 -8.15 19.46
CA GLY A 46 -8.56 -7.42 20.49
C GLY A 46 -8.12 -8.29 21.65
N ASN A 47 -8.91 -9.30 22.00
CA ASN A 47 -8.58 -10.27 23.05
C ASN A 47 -7.31 -11.07 22.75
N LEU A 48 -6.95 -11.27 21.48
CA LEU A 48 -5.74 -12.01 21.07
C LEU A 48 -4.45 -11.24 21.39
N VAL A 49 -4.53 -9.91 21.43
CA VAL A 49 -3.38 -9.02 21.60
C VAL A 49 -3.49 -8.12 22.84
N ASN A 50 -4.48 -8.36 23.70
CA ASN A 50 -4.68 -7.61 24.95
C ASN A 50 -3.46 -7.66 25.88
N GLN A 51 -2.72 -8.76 25.87
CA GLN A 51 -1.46 -8.96 26.60
C GLN A 51 -0.29 -8.12 26.08
N VAL A 52 -0.36 -7.60 24.85
CA VAL A 52 0.72 -6.79 24.26
C VAL A 52 0.55 -5.33 24.68
N PRO A 53 1.58 -4.66 25.22
CA PRO A 53 1.48 -3.25 25.60
C PRO A 53 1.06 -2.35 24.43
N ARG A 54 0.18 -1.39 24.69
CA ARG A 54 -0.34 -0.45 23.68
C ARG A 54 0.74 0.21 22.82
N LYS A 55 1.85 0.62 23.43
CA LYS A 55 2.99 1.22 22.71
C LYS A 55 3.56 0.28 21.64
N GLU A 56 3.67 -1.00 21.97
CA GLU A 56 4.22 -2.01 21.07
C GLU A 56 3.22 -2.38 19.97
N ARG A 57 1.91 -2.48 20.27
CA ARG A 57 0.87 -2.69 19.27
C ARG A 57 0.81 -1.57 18.24
N ILE A 58 0.80 -0.31 18.69
CA ILE A 58 0.83 0.85 17.78
C ILE A 58 2.10 0.84 16.92
N ARG A 59 3.25 0.45 17.49
CA ARG A 59 4.50 0.31 16.74
C ARG A 59 4.40 -0.77 15.66
N GLN A 60 3.80 -1.92 15.96
CA GLN A 60 3.58 -2.99 14.99
C GLN A 60 2.60 -2.55 13.88
N LEU A 61 1.51 -1.87 14.23
CA LEU A 61 0.58 -1.31 13.25
C LEU A 61 1.27 -0.31 12.31
N ARG A 62 2.12 0.56 12.84
CA ARG A 62 2.95 1.47 12.02
C ARG A 62 3.92 0.72 11.13
N ARG A 63 4.54 -0.37 11.60
CA ARG A 63 5.39 -1.23 10.75
C ARG A 63 4.59 -1.87 9.62
N GLY A 64 3.38 -2.36 9.90
CA GLY A 64 2.45 -2.84 8.87
C GLY A 64 2.20 -1.79 7.79
N ALA A 65 1.89 -0.56 8.20
CA ALA A 65 1.69 0.57 7.29
C ALA A 65 2.96 0.93 6.50
N ILE A 66 4.15 0.82 7.09
CA ILE A 66 5.43 0.99 6.38
C ILE A 66 5.58 -0.07 5.28
N TYR A 67 5.21 -1.34 5.53
CA TYR A 67 5.26 -2.36 4.48
C TYR A 67 4.31 -2.06 3.33
N SER A 68 3.13 -1.50 3.61
CA SER A 68 2.23 -0.99 2.57
C SER A 68 2.87 0.14 1.75
N LEU A 69 3.57 1.07 2.39
CA LEU A 69 4.28 2.15 1.70
C LEU A 69 5.46 1.63 0.86
N LEU A 70 6.17 0.59 1.33
CA LEU A 70 7.22 -0.07 0.54
C LEU A 70 6.62 -0.75 -0.70
N ALA A 71 5.49 -1.43 -0.57
CA ALA A 71 4.77 -1.99 -1.72
C ALA A 71 4.33 -0.89 -2.70
N ALA A 72 3.88 0.27 -2.19
CA ALA A 72 3.56 1.42 -3.02
C ALA A 72 4.77 1.95 -3.80
N ALA A 73 5.94 2.04 -3.15
CA ALA A 73 7.18 2.46 -3.81
C ALA A 73 7.56 1.51 -4.95
N ILE A 74 7.45 0.20 -4.74
CA ILE A 74 7.65 -0.80 -5.80
C ILE A 74 6.63 -0.60 -6.92
N GLY A 75 5.36 -0.38 -6.58
CA GLY A 75 4.30 -0.08 -7.56
C GLY A 75 4.62 1.15 -8.42
N TRP A 76 5.12 2.23 -7.81
CA TRP A 76 5.54 3.43 -8.53
C TRP A 76 6.72 3.18 -9.45
N LEU A 77 7.71 2.38 -9.03
CA LEU A 77 8.82 1.98 -9.91
C LEU A 77 8.33 1.20 -11.12
N PHE A 78 7.42 0.24 -10.93
CA PHE A 78 6.80 -0.51 -12.04
C PHE A 78 5.98 0.40 -12.95
N PHE A 79 5.20 1.32 -12.39
CA PHE A 79 4.43 2.30 -13.15
C PHE A 79 5.34 3.16 -14.03
N LEU A 80 6.42 3.69 -13.47
CA LEU A 80 7.39 4.51 -14.20
C LEU A 80 8.08 3.70 -15.31
N ALA A 81 8.46 2.46 -15.04
CA ALA A 81 9.06 1.59 -16.04
C ALA A 81 8.10 1.34 -17.23
N LYS A 82 6.82 1.09 -16.95
CA LYS A 82 5.79 0.90 -18.00
C LYS A 82 5.46 2.19 -18.73
N LEU A 83 5.51 3.34 -18.06
CA LEU A 83 5.35 4.64 -18.68
C LEU A 83 6.47 4.92 -19.68
N VAL A 84 7.73 4.66 -19.28
CA VAL A 84 8.88 4.80 -20.17
C VAL A 84 8.78 3.83 -21.36
N GLN A 85 8.39 2.57 -21.12
CA GLN A 85 8.19 1.60 -22.19
C GLN A 85 7.11 2.06 -23.19
N LEU A 86 5.99 2.60 -22.70
CA LEU A 86 4.94 3.13 -23.56
C LEU A 86 5.42 4.31 -24.40
N LEU A 87 6.14 5.26 -23.78
CA LEU A 87 6.71 6.43 -24.48
C LEU A 87 7.73 6.06 -25.57
N GLN A 88 8.36 4.89 -25.48
CA GLN A 88 9.26 4.38 -26.51
C GLN A 88 8.54 3.62 -27.63
N LEU A 89 7.32 3.14 -27.38
CA LEU A 89 6.46 2.43 -28.34
C LEU A 89 5.57 3.38 -29.15
N THR A 90 5.40 4.62 -28.69
CA THR A 90 4.57 5.66 -29.32
C THR A 90 5.44 6.64 -30.10
#